data_AF-A0A657IVB0-F1
#
_entry.id   AF-A0A657IVB0-F1
#
_cell.length_a   1.000
_cell.length_b   1.000
_cell.length_c   1.000
_cell.angle_alpha   90.00
_cell.angle_beta   90.00
_cell.angle_gamma   90.00
#
_symmetry.space_group_name_H-M   'P 1'
#
loop_
_entity.id
_entity.type
_entity.pdbx_description
1 polymer ?
#
loop_
_entity_poly.entity_id
_entity_poly.type
_entity_poly.pdbx_seq_one_letter_code
_entity_poly.pdbx_strand_id
1 'polypeptide(L)'
;MLGVEIVIALGVAILLGQMTATRVRLAPPIVLMVFGVAMNLIPSLRQVGLPAEIVLVVFLPILLYWDSLNTSVREIRRVLRGVILNGTLLVVFTAAAVALVARACGLSWGTAWLIGAAVAPTDATAVSVLGRGLSRRATTVLKAESLINDGTALVVFALAVEVASGRVTSPGVTPAGCSPSPSSAEPRSDWPWAG
;
A
#
# COMPACT_ATOMS: atom_id res chain seq x y z
N MET A 1 -6.19 17.29 -23.54
CA MET A 1 -7.55 17.64 -23.09
C MET A 1 -8.12 16.65 -22.07
N LEU A 2 -7.73 15.35 -22.07
CA LEU A 2 -8.25 14.32 -21.16
C LEU A 2 -7.99 14.53 -19.64
N GLY A 3 -6.89 15.16 -19.24
CA GLY A 3 -6.50 15.23 -17.81
C GLY A 3 -7.45 16.05 -16.94
N VAL A 4 -7.85 17.24 -17.40
CA VAL A 4 -8.77 18.12 -16.67
C VAL A 4 -10.17 17.51 -16.58
N GLU A 5 -10.63 16.88 -17.66
CA GLU A 5 -11.92 16.18 -17.71
C GLU A 5 -11.97 15.03 -16.69
N ILE A 6 -10.88 14.24 -16.57
CA ILE A 6 -10.79 13.15 -15.57
C ILE A 6 -10.82 13.72 -14.14
N VAL A 7 -10.09 14.80 -13.87
CA VAL A 7 -10.08 15.43 -12.54
C VAL A 7 -11.47 15.97 -12.18
N ILE A 8 -12.14 16.63 -13.14
CA ILE A 8 -13.52 17.12 -12.95
C ILE A 8 -14.48 15.95 -12.74
N ALA A 9 -14.41 14.91 -13.59
CA ALA A 9 -15.28 13.73 -13.47
C ALA A 9 -15.08 13.02 -12.12
N LEU A 10 -13.83 12.88 -11.67
CA LEU A 10 -13.49 12.31 -10.37
C LEU A 10 -14.03 13.18 -9.23
N GLY A 11 -13.85 14.51 -9.32
CA GLY A 11 -14.39 15.46 -8.34
C GLY A 11 -15.91 15.39 -8.24
N VAL A 12 -16.61 15.31 -9.37
CA VAL A 12 -18.08 15.16 -9.42
C VAL A 12 -18.51 13.82 -8.85
N ALA A 13 -17.83 12.73 -9.20
CA ALA A 13 -18.13 11.40 -8.65
C ALA A 13 -17.96 11.35 -7.13
N ILE A 14 -16.90 11.98 -6.60
CA ILE A 14 -16.68 12.11 -5.15
C ILE A 14 -17.81 12.92 -4.53
N LEU A 15 -18.17 14.08 -5.11
CA LEU A 15 -19.22 14.95 -4.57
C LEU A 15 -20.58 14.24 -4.53
N LEU A 16 -20.97 13.57 -5.62
CA LEU A 16 -22.20 12.77 -5.70
C LEU A 16 -22.19 11.61 -4.71
N GLY A 17 -21.04 10.93 -4.56
CA GLY A 17 -20.87 9.86 -3.57
C GLY A 17 -21.06 10.36 -2.13
N GLN A 18 -20.49 11.52 -1.79
CA GLN A 18 -20.65 12.14 -0.46
C GLN A 18 -22.11 12.55 -0.20
N MET A 19 -22.76 13.19 -1.19
CA MET A 19 -24.18 13.55 -1.10
C MET A 19 -25.05 12.30 -0.91
N THR A 20 -24.78 11.24 -1.65
CA THR A 20 -25.51 9.97 -1.54
C THR A 20 -25.28 9.33 -0.18
N ALA A 21 -24.05 9.32 0.33
CA ALA A 21 -23.70 8.76 1.64
C ALA A 21 -24.50 9.40 2.79
N THR A 22 -24.66 10.72 2.76
CA THR A 22 -25.49 11.43 3.76
C THR A 22 -26.98 11.07 3.66
N ARG A 23 -27.50 10.85 2.45
CA ARG A 23 -28.90 10.42 2.21
C ARG A 23 -29.16 9.01 2.71
N VAL A 24 -28.27 8.06 2.43
CA VAL A 24 -28.44 6.65 2.82
C VAL A 24 -27.92 6.34 4.23
N ARG A 25 -27.35 7.33 4.94
CA ARG A 25 -26.77 7.20 6.29
C ARG A 25 -25.65 6.16 6.39
N LEU A 26 -24.91 5.94 5.31
CA LEU A 26 -23.73 5.06 5.27
C LEU A 26 -22.44 5.87 5.34
N ALA A 27 -21.34 5.22 5.74
CA ALA A 27 -20.02 5.83 5.72
C ALA A 27 -19.61 6.14 4.26
N PRO A 28 -19.13 7.36 3.95
CA PRO A 28 -18.74 7.73 2.59
C PRO A 28 -17.78 6.77 1.88
N PRO A 29 -16.76 6.17 2.54
CA PRO A 29 -15.89 5.19 1.89
C PRO A 29 -16.64 4.00 1.28
N ILE A 30 -17.69 3.51 1.94
CA ILE A 30 -18.50 2.38 1.46
C ILE A 30 -19.25 2.77 0.18
N VAL A 31 -19.88 3.94 0.18
CA VAL A 31 -20.64 4.43 -0.99
C VAL A 31 -19.72 4.70 -2.17
N LEU A 32 -18.56 5.32 -1.93
CA LEU A 32 -17.56 5.57 -2.97
C LEU A 32 -16.97 4.27 -3.52
N MET A 33 -16.75 3.25 -2.69
CA MET A 33 -16.29 1.94 -3.15
C MET A 33 -17.30 1.30 -4.10
N VAL A 34 -18.59 1.28 -3.72
CA VAL A 34 -19.66 0.74 -4.57
C VAL A 34 -19.76 1.52 -5.88
N PHE A 35 -19.64 2.85 -5.83
CA PHE A 35 -19.67 3.70 -7.02
C PHE A 35 -18.49 3.40 -7.95
N GLY A 36 -17.28 3.28 -7.41
CA GLY A 36 -16.09 2.90 -8.19
C GLY A 36 -16.23 1.53 -8.85
N VAL A 37 -16.73 0.53 -8.12
CA VAL A 37 -17.02 -0.81 -8.68
C VAL A 37 -18.06 -0.72 -9.79
N ALA A 38 -19.16 0.02 -9.58
CA ALA A 38 -20.20 0.20 -10.57
C ALA A 38 -19.69 0.91 -11.84
N MET A 39 -18.84 1.93 -11.68
CA MET A 39 -18.20 2.63 -12.82
C MET A 39 -17.26 1.70 -13.60
N ASN A 40 -16.55 0.79 -12.93
CA ASN A 40 -15.67 -0.18 -13.60
C ASN A 40 -16.43 -1.23 -14.43
N LEU A 41 -17.71 -1.45 -14.16
CA LEU A 41 -18.55 -2.34 -14.99
C LEU A 41 -18.83 -1.74 -16.37
N ILE A 42 -18.75 -0.42 -16.53
CA ILE A 42 -19.02 0.30 -17.77
C ILE A 42 -17.78 0.24 -18.68
N PRO A 43 -17.84 -0.40 -19.87
CA PRO A 43 -16.67 -0.60 -20.75
C PRO A 43 -15.98 0.70 -21.16
N SER A 44 -16.75 1.76 -21.41
CA SER A 44 -16.25 3.08 -21.80
C SER A 44 -15.43 3.77 -20.71
N LEU A 45 -15.59 3.37 -19.44
CA LEU A 45 -14.88 3.93 -18.30
C LEU A 45 -13.70 3.06 -17.83
N ARG A 46 -13.57 1.81 -18.30
CA ARG A 46 -12.45 0.91 -17.90
C ARG A 46 -11.08 1.41 -18.31
N GLN A 47 -10.98 2.16 -19.39
CA GLN A 47 -9.71 2.70 -19.87
C GLN A 47 -9.30 3.98 -19.11
N VAL A 48 -10.22 4.55 -18.32
CA VAL A 48 -9.98 5.73 -17.49
C VAL A 48 -9.51 5.26 -16.12
N GLY A 49 -8.24 4.88 -16.04
CA GLY A 49 -7.57 4.49 -14.79
C GLY A 49 -6.51 5.52 -14.39
N LEU A 50 -6.45 5.83 -13.08
CA LEU A 50 -5.30 6.55 -12.53
C LEU A 50 -4.18 5.55 -12.23
N PRO A 51 -2.96 5.77 -12.75
CA PRO A 51 -1.80 4.96 -12.40
C PRO A 51 -1.57 4.96 -10.87
N ALA A 52 -1.25 3.80 -10.31
CA ALA A 52 -1.01 3.63 -8.88
C ALA A 52 0.14 4.52 -8.39
N GLU A 53 1.14 4.76 -9.23
CA GLU A 53 2.29 5.63 -8.93
C GLU A 53 1.83 7.07 -8.69
N ILE A 54 0.85 7.56 -9.43
CA ILE A 54 0.30 8.92 -9.23
C ILE A 54 -0.45 8.99 -7.90
N VAL A 55 -1.22 7.95 -7.57
CA VAL A 55 -1.94 7.88 -6.28
C VAL A 55 -0.94 7.87 -5.12
N LEU A 56 0.11 7.05 -5.20
CA LEU A 56 1.11 6.92 -4.13
C LEU A 56 2.05 8.12 -4.01
N VAL A 57 2.43 8.76 -5.12
CA VAL A 57 3.44 9.84 -5.11
C VAL A 57 2.79 11.23 -4.96
N VAL A 58 1.56 11.41 -5.43
CA VAL A 58 0.88 12.71 -5.41
C VAL A 58 -0.22 12.74 -4.35
N PHE A 59 -1.17 11.80 -4.41
CA PHE A 59 -2.33 11.85 -3.50
C PHE A 59 -1.96 11.48 -2.07
N LEU A 60 -1.17 10.42 -1.86
CA LEU A 60 -0.81 9.96 -0.51
C LEU A 60 -0.10 11.07 0.29
N PRO A 61 0.95 11.77 -0.23
CA PRO A 61 1.58 12.84 0.54
C PRO A 61 0.65 14.02 0.82
N ILE A 62 -0.23 14.38 -0.13
CA ILE A 62 -1.22 15.45 0.07
C ILE A 62 -2.21 15.08 1.18
N LEU A 63 -2.72 13.85 1.17
CA LEU A 63 -3.65 13.33 2.19
C LEU A 63 -2.99 13.28 3.57
N LEU A 64 -1.78 12.75 3.65
CA LEU A 64 -1.00 12.67 4.90
C LEU A 64 -0.65 14.07 5.44
N TYR A 65 -0.31 15.02 4.56
CA TYR A 65 -0.06 16.40 4.94
C TYR A 65 -1.32 17.06 5.51
N TRP A 66 -2.46 16.89 4.85
CA TRP A 66 -3.75 17.40 5.35
C TRP A 66 -4.12 16.79 6.71
N ASP A 67 -3.85 15.51 6.90
CA ASP A 67 -4.09 14.83 8.17
C ASP A 67 -3.16 15.31 9.29
N SER A 68 -1.91 15.62 8.95
CA SER A 68 -0.94 16.21 9.89
C SER A 68 -1.41 17.58 10.40
N LEU A 69 -1.94 18.44 9.53
CA LEU A 69 -2.45 19.76 9.92
C LEU A 69 -3.61 19.70 10.91
N ASN A 70 -4.45 18.67 10.82
CA ASN A 70 -5.62 18.49 11.66
C ASN A 70 -5.34 17.73 12.97
N THR A 71 -4.08 17.42 13.26
CA THR A 71 -3.71 16.53 14.37
C THR A 71 -2.66 17.15 15.29
N SER A 72 -2.84 17.06 16.61
CA SER A 72 -1.90 17.64 17.56
C SER A 72 -0.69 16.71 17.81
N VAL A 73 0.49 17.13 17.36
CA VAL A 73 1.76 16.38 17.52
C VAL A 73 2.08 16.10 18.99
N ARG A 74 1.67 17.00 19.89
CA ARG A 74 1.93 16.90 21.33
C ARG A 74 1.11 15.81 22.01
N GLU A 75 -0.11 15.54 21.56
CA GLU A 75 -0.93 14.43 22.07
C GLU A 75 -0.44 13.09 21.53
N ILE A 76 -0.10 13.02 20.23
CA ILE A 76 0.46 11.81 19.62
C ILE A 76 1.73 11.36 20.35
N ARG A 77 2.65 12.29 20.64
CA ARG A 77 3.92 11.96 21.30
C ARG A 77 3.73 11.27 22.66
N ARG A 78 2.63 11.54 23.37
CA ARG A 78 2.34 10.92 24.69
C ARG A 78 1.91 9.45 24.59
N VAL A 79 1.35 9.05 23.45
CA VAL A 79 0.88 7.67 23.20
C VAL A 79 1.75 6.90 22.21
N LEU A 80 2.74 7.58 21.62
CA LEU A 80 3.55 7.09 20.50
C LEU A 80 4.22 5.73 20.74
N ARG A 81 4.71 5.45 21.95
CA ARG A 81 5.36 4.15 22.24
C ARG A 81 4.41 2.97 22.09
N GLY A 82 3.18 3.09 22.58
CA GLY A 82 2.17 2.04 22.44
C GLY A 82 1.68 1.92 20.99
N VAL A 83 1.53 3.06 20.33
CA VAL A 83 1.09 3.13 18.92
C VAL A 83 2.14 2.55 17.97
N ILE A 84 3.43 2.78 18.20
CA ILE A 84 4.52 2.15 17.41
C ILE A 84 4.51 0.64 17.60
N LEU A 85 4.42 0.16 18.84
CA LEU A 85 4.40 -1.27 19.11
C LEU A 85 3.21 -1.93 18.42
N ASN A 86 1.99 -1.41 18.60
CA ASN A 86 0.80 -2.00 17.97
C ASN A 86 0.83 -1.82 16.44
N GLY A 87 1.05 -0.60 15.96
CA GLY A 87 1.05 -0.25 14.55
C GLY A 87 2.21 -0.84 13.73
N THR A 88 3.22 -1.44 14.36
CA THR A 88 4.28 -2.17 13.65
C THR A 88 4.18 -3.67 13.88
N LEU A 89 4.14 -4.16 15.13
CA LEU A 89 4.08 -5.60 15.39
C LEU A 89 2.79 -6.22 14.87
N LEU A 90 1.65 -5.58 15.11
CA LEU A 90 0.37 -6.16 14.69
C LEU A 90 0.29 -6.25 13.17
N VAL A 91 0.82 -5.26 12.46
CA VAL A 91 0.84 -5.19 10.99
C VAL A 91 1.73 -6.25 10.38
N VAL A 92 2.94 -6.40 10.92
CA VAL A 92 3.85 -7.47 10.48
C VAL A 92 3.24 -8.84 10.78
N PHE A 93 2.59 -8.98 11.94
CA PHE A 93 1.92 -10.22 12.32
C PHE A 93 0.73 -10.55 11.42
N THR A 94 -0.15 -9.59 11.13
CA THR A 94 -1.30 -9.78 10.24
C THR A 94 -0.85 -10.04 8.80
N ALA A 95 0.15 -9.29 8.31
CA ALA A 95 0.74 -9.53 6.99
C ALA A 95 1.32 -10.95 6.88
N ALA A 96 2.08 -11.38 7.89
CA ALA A 96 2.65 -12.73 7.93
C ALA A 96 1.56 -13.82 8.00
N ALA A 97 0.54 -13.62 8.84
CA ALA A 97 -0.57 -14.57 8.96
C ALA A 97 -1.32 -14.72 7.63
N VAL A 98 -1.66 -13.62 6.97
CA VAL A 98 -2.31 -13.63 5.66
C VAL A 98 -1.40 -14.24 4.59
N ALA A 99 -0.10 -13.93 4.61
CA ALA A 99 0.87 -14.51 3.68
C ALA A 99 0.99 -16.03 3.87
N LEU A 100 0.98 -16.54 5.11
CA LEU A 100 1.00 -17.97 5.37
C LEU A 100 -0.26 -18.68 4.82
N VAL A 101 -1.43 -18.07 5.00
CA VAL A 101 -2.69 -18.60 4.43
C VAL A 101 -2.64 -18.57 2.90
N ALA A 102 -2.20 -17.46 2.30
CA ALA A 102 -2.05 -17.34 0.85
C ALA A 102 -1.05 -18.37 0.30
N ARG A 103 0.04 -18.63 1.03
CA ARG A 103 1.03 -19.64 0.69
C ARG A 103 0.43 -21.05 0.75
N ALA A 104 -0.39 -21.34 1.76
CA ALA A 104 -1.11 -22.61 1.86
C ALA A 104 -2.10 -22.82 0.69
N CYS A 105 -2.63 -21.74 0.12
CA CYS A 105 -3.43 -21.77 -1.11
C CYS A 105 -2.60 -21.89 -2.41
N GLY A 106 -1.29 -22.07 -2.32
CA GLY A 106 -0.40 -22.32 -3.47
C GLY A 106 0.27 -21.08 -4.07
N LEU A 107 0.14 -19.90 -3.48
CA LEU A 107 0.78 -18.69 -4.01
C LEU A 107 2.30 -18.68 -3.76
N SER A 108 3.03 -17.98 -4.63
CA SER A 108 4.46 -17.70 -4.42
C SER A 108 4.66 -16.84 -3.16
N TRP A 109 5.84 -16.92 -2.53
CA TRP A 109 6.14 -16.08 -1.36
C TRP A 109 6.01 -14.59 -1.65
N GLY A 110 6.46 -14.13 -2.82
CA GLY A 110 6.30 -12.73 -3.22
C GLY A 110 4.84 -12.30 -3.29
N THR A 111 4.00 -13.07 -3.99
CA THR A 111 2.56 -12.78 -4.09
C THR A 111 1.84 -12.89 -2.74
N ALA A 112 2.21 -13.87 -1.92
CA ALA A 112 1.64 -14.06 -0.59
C ALA A 112 1.93 -12.87 0.34
N TRP A 113 3.18 -12.39 0.37
CA TRP A 113 3.55 -11.19 1.13
C TRP A 113 2.92 -9.91 0.56
N LEU A 114 2.76 -9.80 -0.76
CA LEU A 114 2.06 -8.67 -1.38
C LEU A 114 0.61 -8.58 -0.90
N ILE A 115 -0.12 -9.70 -0.91
CA ILE A 115 -1.51 -9.74 -0.42
C ILE A 115 -1.54 -9.47 1.09
N GLY A 116 -0.63 -10.08 1.85
CA GLY A 116 -0.52 -9.84 3.29
C GLY A 116 -0.32 -8.37 3.63
N ALA A 117 0.64 -7.71 2.97
CA ALA A 117 0.93 -6.30 3.17
C ALA A 117 -0.23 -5.38 2.75
N ALA A 118 -0.95 -5.73 1.68
CA ALA A 118 -2.10 -4.95 1.21
C ALA A 118 -3.32 -5.04 2.16
N VAL A 119 -3.48 -6.15 2.88
CA VAL A 119 -4.62 -6.40 3.78
C VAL A 119 -4.30 -6.02 5.23
N ALA A 120 -3.03 -6.07 5.63
CA ALA A 120 -2.59 -5.82 7.00
C ALA A 120 -3.03 -4.47 7.59
N PRO A 121 -3.04 -3.35 6.85
CA PRO A 121 -3.38 -2.07 7.45
C PRO A 121 -4.87 -1.93 7.78
N THR A 122 -5.15 -1.74 9.07
CA THR A 122 -6.45 -1.31 9.61
C THR A 122 -6.65 0.20 9.46
N ASP A 123 -7.65 0.60 8.66
CA ASP A 123 -8.00 2.01 8.45
C ASP A 123 -8.80 2.56 9.64
N ALA A 124 -8.11 3.31 10.50
CA ALA A 124 -8.73 3.92 11.67
C ALA A 124 -9.58 5.15 11.30
N THR A 125 -9.39 5.74 10.11
CA THR A 125 -10.22 6.86 9.64
C THR A 125 -11.63 6.37 9.33
N ALA A 126 -11.79 5.23 8.65
CA ALA A 126 -13.08 4.59 8.44
C ALA A 126 -13.80 4.29 9.78
N VAL A 127 -13.07 3.72 10.75
CA VAL A 127 -13.61 3.44 12.09
C VAL A 127 -14.03 4.73 12.80
N SER A 128 -13.26 5.81 12.69
CA SER A 128 -13.58 7.09 13.33
C SER A 128 -14.85 7.74 12.75
N VAL A 129 -15.12 7.54 11.46
CA VAL A 129 -16.34 8.05 10.79
C VAL A 129 -17.58 7.26 11.21
N LEU A 130 -17.43 5.95 11.46
CA LEU A 130 -18.49 5.08 11.95
C LEU A 130 -18.74 5.25 13.47
N GLY A 131 -17.69 5.53 14.24
CA GLY A 131 -17.70 5.70 15.69
C GLY A 131 -18.29 7.04 16.16
N ARG A 132 -19.60 7.22 16.03
CA ARG A 132 -20.30 8.38 16.62
C ARG A 132 -20.15 8.36 18.14
N GLY A 133 -19.43 9.34 18.71
CA GLY A 133 -19.28 9.49 20.16
C GLY A 133 -17.90 9.13 20.74
N LEU A 134 -16.90 8.86 19.89
CA LEU A 134 -15.52 8.70 20.35
C LEU A 134 -14.99 10.00 20.97
N SER A 135 -14.29 9.88 22.10
CA SER A 135 -13.61 11.03 22.72
C SER A 135 -12.50 11.56 21.80
N ARG A 136 -12.16 12.86 21.90
CA ARG A 136 -11.03 13.46 21.17
C ARG A 136 -9.73 12.66 21.34
N ARG A 137 -9.52 12.08 22.52
CA ARG A 137 -8.36 11.24 22.81
C ARG A 137 -8.40 9.92 22.04
N ALA A 138 -9.55 9.25 21.99
CA ALA A 138 -9.71 8.01 21.23
C ALA A 138 -9.51 8.24 19.73
N THR A 139 -10.04 9.32 19.18
CA THR A 139 -9.81 9.68 17.76
C THR A 139 -8.34 10.00 17.47
N THR A 140 -7.64 10.70 18.38
CA THR A 140 -6.20 10.98 18.21
C THR A 140 -5.35 9.72 18.28
N VAL A 141 -5.69 8.77 19.17
CA VAL A 141 -4.99 7.47 19.26
C VAL A 141 -5.20 6.65 17.99
N LEU A 142 -6.46 6.50 17.55
CA LEU A 142 -6.80 5.77 16.33
C LEU A 142 -6.09 6.37 15.11
N LYS A 143 -6.07 7.70 14.99
CA LYS A 143 -5.41 8.38 13.89
C LYS A 143 -3.89 8.16 13.89
N ALA A 144 -3.26 8.21 15.06
CA ALA A 144 -1.85 7.90 15.19
C ALA A 144 -1.53 6.44 14.83
N GLU A 145 -2.41 5.51 15.23
CA GLU A 145 -2.29 4.08 14.92
C GLU A 145 -2.40 3.80 13.43
N SER A 146 -3.40 4.38 12.76
CA SER A 146 -3.56 4.28 11.30
C SER A 146 -2.32 4.78 10.57
N LEU A 147 -1.77 5.94 10.98
CA LEU A 147 -0.63 6.55 10.30
C LEU A 147 0.63 5.66 10.35
N ILE A 148 0.93 5.10 11.52
CA ILE A 148 2.09 4.21 11.69
C ILE A 148 1.88 2.91 10.92
N ASN A 149 0.67 2.38 11.00
CA ASN A 149 0.29 1.16 10.31
C ASN A 149 0.38 1.31 8.78
N ASP A 150 -0.15 2.38 8.19
CA ASP A 150 -0.05 2.65 6.75
C ASP A 150 1.40 2.75 6.28
N GLY A 151 2.24 3.47 7.04
CA GLY A 151 3.66 3.55 6.76
C GLY A 151 4.36 2.20 6.83
N THR A 152 4.06 1.40 7.85
CA THR A 152 4.64 0.06 8.03
C THR A 152 4.20 -0.87 6.91
N ALA A 153 2.91 -0.88 6.56
CA ALA A 153 2.35 -1.69 5.48
C ALA A 153 2.98 -1.32 4.13
N LEU A 154 3.17 -0.03 3.84
CA LEU A 154 3.82 0.42 2.61
C LEU A 154 5.28 -0.08 2.51
N VAL A 155 6.03 -0.07 3.61
CA VAL A 155 7.39 -0.62 3.66
C VAL A 155 7.38 -2.13 3.42
N VAL A 156 6.48 -2.88 4.08
CA VAL A 156 6.34 -4.33 3.85
C VAL A 156 5.93 -4.62 2.41
N PHE A 157 5.01 -3.84 1.85
CA PHE A 157 4.56 -3.97 0.46
C PHE A 157 5.71 -3.72 -0.53
N ALA A 158 6.49 -2.66 -0.33
CA ALA A 158 7.66 -2.37 -1.18
C ALA A 158 8.69 -3.50 -1.13
N LEU A 159 8.98 -4.05 0.05
CA LEU A 159 9.86 -5.22 0.18
C LEU A 159 9.27 -6.45 -0.51
N ALA A 160 7.96 -6.67 -0.41
CA ALA A 160 7.29 -7.78 -1.07
C ALA A 160 7.34 -7.66 -2.60
N VAL A 161 7.25 -6.46 -3.17
CA VAL A 161 7.45 -6.20 -4.61
C VAL A 161 8.87 -6.59 -5.04
N GLU A 162 9.89 -6.22 -4.27
CA GLU A 162 11.29 -6.55 -4.58
C GLU A 162 11.55 -8.07 -4.52
N VAL A 163 10.92 -8.76 -3.57
CA VAL A 163 10.97 -10.24 -3.49
C VAL A 163 10.20 -10.89 -4.64
N ALA A 164 9.00 -10.38 -4.97
CA ALA A 164 8.18 -10.91 -6.06
C ALA A 164 8.80 -10.70 -7.44
N SER A 165 9.52 -9.60 -7.63
CA SER A 165 10.25 -9.30 -8.87
C SER A 165 11.60 -10.04 -8.97
N GLY A 166 11.97 -10.83 -7.97
CA GLY A 166 13.20 -11.61 -7.95
C GLY A 166 14.48 -10.77 -7.75
N ARG A 167 14.34 -9.49 -7.39
CA ARG A 167 15.46 -8.57 -7.13
C ARG A 167 16.12 -8.82 -5.77
N VAL A 168 15.34 -9.35 -4.83
CA VAL A 168 15.82 -9.80 -3.51
C VAL A 168 15.49 -11.28 -3.35
N THR A 169 16.52 -12.13 -3.31
CA THR A 169 16.37 -13.54 -2.95
C THR A 169 16.14 -13.66 -1.44
N SER A 170 15.16 -14.46 -1.04
CA SER A 170 14.93 -14.75 0.38
C SER A 170 16.22 -15.27 1.03
N PRO A 171 16.62 -14.78 2.22
CA PRO A 171 17.74 -15.35 2.95
C PRO A 171 17.39 -16.80 3.31
N GLY A 172 17.92 -17.75 2.53
CA GLY A 172 17.64 -19.18 2.68
C GLY A 172 17.36 -19.95 1.38
N VAL A 173 17.21 -19.29 0.23
CA VAL A 173 17.20 -19.98 -1.07
C VAL A 173 18.57 -19.81 -1.71
N THR A 174 19.46 -20.78 -1.48
CA THR A 174 20.62 -20.96 -2.34
C THR A 174 20.10 -21.15 -3.75
N PRO A 175 20.52 -20.37 -4.75
CA PRO A 175 20.21 -20.69 -6.14
C PRO A 175 20.93 -22.00 -6.46
N ALA A 176 20.22 -23.12 -6.32
CA ALA A 176 20.65 -24.39 -6.87
C ALA A 176 20.62 -24.23 -8.39
N GLY A 177 21.76 -23.86 -9.00
CA GLY A 177 21.90 -23.92 -10.45
C GLY A 177 22.75 -22.89 -11.16
N CYS A 178 23.52 -22.02 -10.49
CA CYS A 178 24.60 -21.30 -11.18
C CYS A 178 25.96 -21.86 -10.75
N SER A 179 26.27 -23.06 -11.24
CA SER A 179 27.67 -23.44 -11.40
C SER A 179 28.27 -22.59 -12.53
N PRO A 180 29.32 -21.79 -12.31
CA PRO A 180 30.08 -21.23 -13.41
C PRO A 180 30.72 -22.41 -14.16
N SER A 181 30.37 -22.60 -15.43
CA SER A 181 31.07 -23.55 -16.29
C SER A 181 32.53 -23.11 -16.43
N PRO A 182 33.53 -23.92 -16.04
CA PRO A 182 34.93 -23.58 -16.24
C PRO A 182 35.32 -23.97 -17.68
N SER A 183 34.99 -23.14 -18.67
CA SER A 183 35.45 -23.36 -20.04
C SER A 183 35.53 -22.06 -20.83
N SER A 184 36.51 -21.22 -20.50
CA SER A 184 37.27 -20.42 -21.48
C SER A 184 38.43 -19.73 -20.77
N ALA A 185 39.31 -20.53 -20.17
CA ALA A 185 40.69 -20.12 -19.93
C ALA A 185 41.47 -20.45 -21.21
N GLU A 186 41.50 -19.52 -22.16
CA GLU A 186 42.51 -19.51 -23.20
C GLU A 186 43.43 -18.30 -22.97
N PRO A 187 44.75 -18.51 -22.80
CA PRO A 187 45.71 -17.42 -22.84
C PRO A 187 45.97 -17.07 -24.30
N ARG A 188 45.44 -15.93 -24.78
CA ARG A 188 45.95 -15.31 -26.02
C ARG A 188 47.30 -14.65 -25.73
N SER A 189 48.35 -15.45 -25.70
CA SER A 189 49.64 -15.02 -26.26
C SER A 189 49.48 -15.01 -27.78
N ASP A 190 50.01 -13.97 -28.43
CA ASP A 190 50.39 -13.86 -29.85
C ASP A 190 49.89 -12.53 -30.44
N TRP A 191 50.66 -11.47 -30.19
CA TRP A 191 50.49 -10.16 -30.81
C TRP A 191 51.81 -9.84 -31.58
N PRO A 192 51.81 -9.64 -32.91
CA PRO A 192 53.06 -9.46 -33.67
C PRO A 192 53.46 -8.03 -34.09
N TRP A 193 52.96 -6.93 -33.49
CA TRP A 193 53.08 -5.58 -34.12
C TRP A 193 53.44 -4.37 -33.22
N ALA A 194 54.52 -4.41 -32.44
CA ALA A 194 55.02 -3.24 -31.69
C ALA A 194 56.51 -3.27 -31.93
N GLY A 195 56.82 -2.80 -33.13
CA GLY A 195 57.73 -1.68 -33.28
C GLY A 195 56.89 -0.42 -33.37
#